data_AF-U1PD30-F1
#
_entry.id   AF-U1PD30-F1
#
_cell.length_a   1.000
_cell.length_b   1.000
_cell.length_c   1.000
_cell.angle_alpha   90.00
_cell.angle_beta   90.00
_cell.angle_gamma   90.00
#
_symmetry.space_group_name_H-M   'P 1'
#
loop_
_entity.id
_entity.type
_entity.pdbx_description
1 polymer ?
#
loop_
_entity_poly.entity_id
_entity_poly.type
_entity_poly.pdbx_seq_one_letter_code
_entity_poly.pdbx_strand_id
1 'polypeptide(L)'
;MGYAGILLRGWGRREWLTVVIIAVTAGFLIGSASLLITASTYTETLEGDLGSTATVTHVDSYVEAQKDAPSSAVVLRYVQISKGNETVRLLGIPPDAPRELESASVAWKPAIIPEPPKSGMRGPVDQPTIREFNGEPLAINPGENNGLFPRSWYVASTKTLSSFNQTAGLILNPQTGSYLTSDNSVPLIGTLPFLLGGVAEIIRTLSIAAVGGGVLILIVVYSVTQMAIKERSQTIRVVRETGGAPRRLLAVLVARAGSLTGVGVVCGIIIGVGITRGVIAVAGYIGIPVSLQITLTSTLLTTIVQISGVLFIAGITAGIIASWPITRGDPAKIGNSSTQHTTGLFDSEYDGFTDLTFIRWRAAIPTTATLSVFILVVFLIMSTATAVAPLVTTTSGTIVESDAPHPLNSRIETKYAETLRTQGIQASPEILYAQRYGEHPYLARGANFTAYQKVTDVRVVKGYPPTGRERGNYRRIAVKHT
;
A
#
# COMPACT_ATOMS: atom_id res chain seq x y z
N MET A 1 -25.42 -13.42 46.38
CA MET A 1 -24.64 -13.45 45.12
C MET A 1 -25.49 -13.27 43.84
N GLY A 2 -26.67 -12.61 43.88
CA GLY A 2 -27.51 -12.44 42.68
C GLY A 2 -27.23 -11.21 41.79
N TYR A 3 -26.65 -10.14 42.36
CA TYR A 3 -26.54 -8.85 41.66
C TYR A 3 -25.52 -8.85 40.51
N ALA A 4 -24.43 -9.62 40.61
CA ALA A 4 -23.41 -9.70 39.55
C ALA A 4 -23.98 -10.30 38.25
N GLY A 5 -24.76 -11.39 38.35
CA GLY A 5 -25.39 -12.03 37.19
C GLY A 5 -26.41 -11.13 36.50
N ILE A 6 -27.21 -10.38 37.26
CA ILE A 6 -28.20 -9.44 36.74
C ILE A 6 -27.53 -8.24 36.06
N LEU A 7 -26.40 -7.77 36.60
CA LEU A 7 -25.61 -6.70 36.00
C LEU A 7 -24.87 -7.14 34.73
N LEU A 8 -24.50 -8.42 34.62
CA LEU A 8 -23.78 -8.98 33.47
C LEU A 8 -24.70 -9.40 32.30
N ARG A 9 -25.85 -10.03 32.56
CA ARG A 9 -26.72 -10.65 31.52
C ARG A 9 -27.88 -9.79 31.01
N GLY A 10 -28.24 -8.71 31.70
CA GLY A 10 -29.37 -7.87 31.29
C GLY A 10 -28.98 -6.86 30.21
N TRP A 11 -28.76 -7.29 28.97
CA TRP A 11 -28.37 -6.41 27.87
C TRP A 11 -29.57 -5.62 27.32
N GLY A 12 -29.44 -4.30 27.27
CA GLY A 12 -30.46 -3.42 26.69
C GLY A 12 -30.41 -3.37 25.16
N ARG A 13 -31.44 -2.82 24.51
CA ARG A 13 -31.49 -2.64 23.05
C ARG A 13 -30.31 -1.82 22.50
N ARG A 14 -29.83 -0.83 23.26
CA ARG A 14 -28.65 -0.01 22.92
C ARG A 14 -27.35 -0.81 22.95
N GLU A 15 -27.20 -1.69 23.93
CA GLU A 15 -26.01 -2.53 24.07
C GLU A 15 -25.94 -3.58 22.95
N TRP A 16 -27.09 -4.12 22.53
CA TRP A 16 -27.16 -4.94 21.32
C TRP A 16 -26.76 -4.17 20.06
N LEU A 17 -27.19 -2.91 19.91
CA LEU A 17 -26.78 -2.08 18.77
C LEU A 17 -25.27 -1.79 18.80
N THR A 18 -24.68 -1.60 19.97
CA THR A 18 -23.22 -1.49 20.13
C THR A 18 -22.50 -2.76 19.70
N VAL A 19 -23.00 -3.95 20.09
CA VAL A 19 -22.43 -5.23 19.65
C VAL A 19 -22.45 -5.34 18.13
N VAL A 20 -23.54 -4.92 17.47
CA VAL A 20 -23.63 -4.91 16.01
C VAL A 20 -22.58 -3.98 15.39
N ILE A 21 -22.42 -2.76 15.91
CA ILE A 21 -21.40 -1.81 15.42
C ILE A 21 -19.99 -2.40 15.54
N ILE A 22 -19.67 -2.99 16.70
CA ILE A 22 -18.37 -3.63 16.93
C ILE A 22 -18.18 -4.80 15.96
N ALA A 23 -19.22 -5.63 15.75
CA ALA A 23 -19.16 -6.76 14.84
C ALA A 23 -18.93 -6.35 13.38
N VAL A 24 -19.62 -5.31 12.89
CA VAL A 24 -19.40 -4.78 11.54
C VAL A 24 -17.99 -4.22 11.39
N THR A 25 -17.51 -3.46 12.39
CA THR A 25 -16.16 -2.86 12.36
C THR A 25 -15.07 -3.95 12.36
N ALA A 26 -15.18 -4.92 13.26
CA ALA A 26 -14.25 -6.05 13.34
C ALA A 26 -14.31 -6.91 12.08
N GLY A 27 -15.51 -7.23 11.59
CA GLY A 27 -15.70 -8.03 10.38
C GLY A 27 -15.13 -7.38 9.13
N PHE A 28 -15.28 -6.06 8.99
CA PHE A 28 -14.63 -5.31 7.91
C PHE A 28 -13.10 -5.40 7.97
N LEU A 29 -12.51 -5.13 9.14
CA LEU A 29 -11.05 -5.14 9.31
C LEU A 29 -10.47 -6.55 9.08
N ILE A 30 -11.11 -7.58 9.63
CA ILE A 30 -10.69 -8.97 9.51
C ILE A 30 -10.89 -9.50 8.08
N GLY A 31 -12.02 -9.16 7.44
CA GLY A 31 -12.28 -9.50 6.04
C GLY A 31 -11.23 -8.90 5.11
N SER A 32 -10.92 -7.61 5.31
CA SER A 32 -9.88 -6.89 4.56
C SER A 32 -8.49 -7.48 4.78
N ALA A 33 -8.12 -7.77 6.04
CA ALA A 33 -6.86 -8.43 6.38
C ALA A 33 -6.74 -9.81 5.72
N SER A 34 -7.84 -10.58 5.71
CA SER A 34 -7.87 -11.92 5.10
C SER A 34 -7.64 -11.85 3.59
N LEU A 35 -8.31 -10.93 2.90
CA LEU A 35 -8.11 -10.69 1.46
C LEU A 35 -6.67 -10.30 1.16
N LEU A 36 -6.09 -9.41 1.96
CA LEU A 36 -4.72 -8.93 1.79
C LEU A 36 -3.69 -10.05 1.96
N ILE A 37 -3.82 -10.87 3.01
CA ILE A 37 -2.90 -11.99 3.25
C ILE A 37 -3.03 -13.03 2.15
N THR A 38 -4.25 -13.31 1.68
CA THR A 38 -4.45 -14.25 0.57
C THR A 38 -3.80 -13.72 -0.72
N ALA A 39 -3.87 -12.42 -0.98
CA ALA A 39 -3.14 -11.78 -2.08
C ALA A 39 -1.61 -11.85 -1.90
N SER A 40 -1.12 -11.74 -0.67
CA SER A 40 0.31 -11.86 -0.35
C SER A 40 0.84 -13.29 -0.58
N THR A 41 0.11 -14.32 -0.13
CA THR A 41 0.51 -15.72 -0.35
C THR A 41 0.54 -16.09 -1.84
N TYR A 42 -0.32 -15.45 -2.65
CA TYR A 42 -0.24 -15.59 -4.11
C TYR A 42 1.04 -14.94 -4.66
N THR A 43 1.49 -13.83 -4.05
CA THR A 43 2.74 -13.15 -4.43
C THR A 43 3.98 -13.98 -4.08
N GLU A 44 3.96 -14.76 -2.99
CA GLU A 44 5.05 -15.70 -2.66
C GLU A 44 5.22 -16.81 -3.71
N THR A 45 4.13 -17.26 -4.35
CA THR A 45 4.25 -18.22 -5.46
C THR A 45 4.90 -17.60 -6.71
N LEU A 46 4.85 -16.27 -6.85
CA LEU A 46 5.53 -15.54 -7.93
C LEU A 46 7.03 -15.33 -7.64
N GLU A 47 7.47 -15.50 -6.39
CA GLU A 47 8.87 -15.35 -5.99
C GLU A 47 9.77 -16.41 -6.67
N GLY A 48 9.25 -17.60 -6.98
CA GLY A 48 9.99 -18.61 -7.73
C GLY A 48 10.35 -18.17 -9.16
N ASP A 49 9.47 -17.41 -9.82
CA ASP A 49 9.64 -16.97 -11.21
C ASP A 49 10.20 -15.53 -11.34
N LEU A 50 10.08 -14.70 -10.30
CA LEU A 50 10.44 -13.27 -10.29
C LEU A 50 11.44 -12.88 -9.19
N GLY A 51 11.88 -13.82 -8.33
CA GLY A 51 12.70 -13.55 -7.14
C GLY A 51 14.16 -13.22 -7.43
N SER A 52 14.65 -13.51 -8.64
CA SER A 52 15.96 -13.07 -9.07
C SER A 52 15.86 -11.65 -9.62
N THR A 53 16.21 -10.67 -8.79
CA THR A 53 16.22 -9.27 -9.18
C THR A 53 17.57 -8.67 -8.82
N ALA A 54 18.46 -8.61 -9.80
CA ALA A 54 19.66 -7.80 -9.71
C ALA A 54 19.29 -6.32 -9.57
N THR A 55 20.11 -5.56 -8.85
CA THR A 55 19.92 -4.12 -8.65
C THR A 55 21.06 -3.31 -9.24
N VAL A 56 20.76 -2.07 -9.61
CA VAL A 56 21.73 -1.09 -10.08
C VAL A 56 21.80 0.06 -9.10
N THR A 57 23.01 0.36 -8.63
CA THR A 57 23.29 1.53 -7.81
C THR A 57 24.24 2.46 -8.54
N HIS A 58 23.90 3.76 -8.59
CA HIS A 58 24.77 4.79 -9.14
C HIS A 58 25.61 5.41 -8.03
N VAL A 59 26.92 5.51 -8.25
CA VAL A 59 27.89 6.14 -7.36
C VAL A 59 28.68 7.17 -8.16
N ASP A 60 28.85 8.38 -7.64
CA ASP A 60 29.45 9.49 -8.39
C ASP A 60 30.94 9.26 -8.74
N SER A 61 31.62 8.36 -8.02
CA SER A 61 33.01 7.98 -8.24
C SER A 61 33.14 6.48 -8.53
N TYR A 62 33.79 6.14 -9.64
CA TYR A 62 34.13 4.75 -9.99
C TYR A 62 35.07 4.08 -8.98
N VAL A 63 35.96 4.85 -8.34
CA VAL A 63 36.90 4.31 -7.35
C VAL A 63 36.17 3.94 -6.05
N GLU A 64 35.23 4.79 -5.64
CA GLU A 64 34.36 4.52 -4.50
C GLU A 64 33.43 3.34 -4.78
N ALA A 65 32.87 3.28 -6.00
CA ALA A 65 32.03 2.17 -6.42
C ALA A 65 32.75 0.82 -6.36
N GLN A 66 34.05 0.75 -6.71
CA GLN A 66 34.83 -0.48 -6.58
C GLN A 66 35.07 -0.87 -5.11
N LYS A 67 35.22 0.12 -4.23
CA LYS A 67 35.47 -0.12 -2.80
C LYS A 67 34.21 -0.59 -2.07
N ASP A 68 33.07 -0.03 -2.43
CA ASP A 68 31.79 -0.28 -1.77
C ASP A 68 31.04 -1.48 -2.38
N ALA A 69 31.43 -1.92 -3.58
CA ALA A 69 30.81 -3.06 -4.24
C ALA A 69 31.10 -4.39 -3.50
N PRO A 70 30.07 -5.22 -3.26
CA PRO A 70 30.29 -6.57 -2.77
C PRO A 70 31.04 -7.40 -3.81
N SER A 71 31.73 -8.46 -3.37
CA SER A 71 32.58 -9.31 -4.22
C SER A 71 31.84 -10.01 -5.37
N SER A 72 30.51 -10.11 -5.30
CA SER A 72 29.67 -10.68 -6.35
C SER A 72 29.13 -9.64 -7.34
N ALA A 73 29.33 -8.35 -7.10
CA ALA A 73 28.81 -7.30 -7.96
C ALA A 73 29.74 -6.99 -9.14
N VAL A 74 29.13 -6.57 -10.25
CA VAL A 74 29.85 -6.10 -11.44
C VAL A 74 29.87 -4.57 -11.42
N VAL A 75 31.06 -3.98 -11.33
CA VAL A 75 31.21 -2.51 -11.31
C VAL A 75 31.53 -2.01 -12.70
N LEU A 76 30.60 -1.26 -13.29
CA LEU A 76 30.77 -0.64 -14.59
C LEU A 76 31.21 0.81 -14.43
N ARG A 77 32.08 1.26 -15.32
CA ARG A 77 32.48 2.67 -15.39
C ARG A 77 31.49 3.45 -16.25
N TYR A 78 30.89 4.50 -15.74
CA TYR A 78 29.94 5.34 -16.47
C TYR A 78 30.49 6.75 -16.70
N VAL A 79 30.39 7.23 -17.93
CA VAL A 79 30.77 8.59 -18.31
C VAL A 79 29.66 9.20 -19.15
N GLN A 80 29.28 10.43 -18.80
CA GLN A 80 28.32 11.21 -19.55
C GLN A 80 29.00 12.44 -20.11
N ILE A 81 28.98 12.59 -21.44
CA ILE A 81 29.55 13.75 -22.13
C ILE A 81 28.40 14.54 -22.74
N SER A 82 28.33 15.83 -22.45
CA SER A 82 27.40 16.75 -23.10
C SER A 82 28.13 17.52 -24.19
N LYS A 83 27.78 17.31 -25.46
CA LYS A 83 28.32 18.06 -26.61
C LYS A 83 27.18 18.81 -27.28
N GLY A 84 27.08 20.12 -27.00
CA GLY A 84 25.97 20.94 -27.49
C GLY A 84 24.63 20.43 -26.97
N ASN A 85 23.72 20.07 -27.89
CA ASN A 85 22.39 19.55 -27.56
C ASN A 85 22.33 18.00 -27.49
N GLU A 86 23.46 17.33 -27.65
CA GLU A 86 23.58 15.87 -27.64
C GLU A 86 24.27 15.41 -26.35
N THR A 87 23.65 14.45 -25.66
CA THR A 87 24.24 13.78 -24.50
C THR A 87 24.67 12.40 -24.91
N VAL A 88 25.98 12.16 -24.85
CA VAL A 88 26.58 10.86 -25.17
C VAL A 88 26.87 10.13 -23.87
N ARG A 89 26.42 8.87 -23.79
CA ARG A 89 26.65 7.99 -22.65
C ARG A 89 27.67 6.93 -23.04
N LEU A 90 28.73 6.80 -22.24
CA LEU A 90 29.79 5.82 -22.40
C LEU A 90 29.81 4.89 -21.20
N LEU A 91 29.96 3.61 -21.46
CA LEU A 91 29.95 2.54 -20.48
C LEU A 91 31.19 1.68 -20.64
N GLY A 92 31.95 1.55 -19.56
CA GLY A 92 33.17 0.76 -19.49
C GLY A 92 32.86 -0.57 -18.82
N ILE A 93 33.06 -1.65 -19.56
CA ILE A 93 32.84 -3.01 -19.08
C ILE A 93 34.18 -3.60 -18.64
N PRO A 94 34.27 -4.14 -17.41
CA PRO A 94 35.50 -4.74 -16.92
C PRO A 94 35.71 -6.11 -17.59
N PRO A 95 36.96 -6.57 -17.75
CA PRO A 95 37.29 -7.78 -18.52
C PRO A 95 36.76 -9.07 -17.88
N ASP A 96 36.47 -9.05 -16.59
CA ASP A 96 35.95 -10.13 -15.75
C ASP A 96 34.42 -10.06 -15.59
N ALA A 97 33.73 -9.16 -16.29
CA ALA A 97 32.27 -9.12 -16.26
C ALA A 97 31.68 -10.44 -16.80
N PRO A 98 30.71 -11.05 -16.09
CA PRO A 98 29.99 -12.21 -16.60
C PRO A 98 29.21 -11.81 -17.86
N ARG A 99 29.15 -12.70 -18.84
CA ARG A 99 28.45 -12.45 -20.11
C ARG A 99 26.94 -12.33 -19.92
N GLU A 100 26.39 -13.04 -18.94
CA GLU A 100 24.98 -13.03 -18.60
C GLU A 100 24.79 -12.80 -17.11
N LEU A 101 23.85 -11.93 -16.77
CA LEU A 101 23.37 -11.76 -15.41
C LEU A 101 22.12 -12.62 -15.23
N GLU A 102 22.29 -13.86 -14.76
CA GLU A 102 21.17 -14.77 -14.53
C GLU A 102 20.07 -14.14 -13.65
N SER A 103 20.45 -13.32 -12.67
CA SER A 103 19.50 -12.62 -11.80
C SER A 103 18.86 -11.36 -12.37
N ALA A 104 19.20 -10.98 -13.60
CA ALA A 104 18.46 -10.01 -14.40
C ALA A 104 17.86 -10.64 -15.66
N SER A 105 18.14 -11.92 -15.91
CA SER A 105 17.60 -12.68 -17.03
C SER A 105 16.20 -13.15 -16.72
N VAL A 106 15.37 -13.16 -17.76
CA VAL A 106 14.02 -13.74 -17.74
C VAL A 106 13.95 -14.78 -18.86
N ALA A 107 13.08 -15.78 -18.74
CA ALA A 107 13.04 -16.96 -19.63
C ALA A 107 13.03 -16.67 -21.15
N TRP A 108 12.60 -15.48 -21.55
CA TRP A 108 12.42 -15.02 -22.94
C TRP A 108 13.42 -13.94 -23.36
N LYS A 109 14.20 -13.38 -22.42
CA LYS A 109 15.21 -12.37 -22.71
C LYS A 109 16.36 -12.44 -21.69
N PRO A 110 17.53 -12.97 -22.09
CA PRO A 110 18.70 -12.95 -21.23
C PRO A 110 19.22 -11.52 -21.04
N ALA A 111 19.69 -11.21 -19.84
CA ALA A 111 20.37 -9.96 -19.52
C ALA A 111 21.85 -10.06 -19.90
N ILE A 112 22.12 -9.87 -21.19
CA ILE A 112 23.48 -9.98 -21.74
C ILE A 112 24.28 -8.69 -21.46
N ILE A 113 25.41 -8.83 -20.78
CA ILE A 113 26.43 -7.80 -20.71
C ILE A 113 27.32 -7.94 -21.96
N PRO A 114 27.44 -6.92 -22.82
CA PRO A 114 28.25 -7.02 -24.02
C PRO A 114 29.72 -7.21 -23.68
N GLU A 115 30.44 -7.98 -24.50
CA GLU A 115 31.87 -8.19 -24.30
C GLU A 115 32.65 -6.87 -24.50
N PRO A 116 33.62 -6.56 -23.62
CA PRO A 116 34.42 -5.36 -23.76
C PRO A 116 35.24 -5.44 -25.06
N PRO A 117 35.20 -4.40 -25.93
CA PRO A 117 35.99 -4.40 -27.15
C PRO A 117 37.48 -4.38 -26.82
N LYS A 118 38.28 -5.18 -27.55
CA LYS A 118 39.75 -5.23 -27.39
C LYS A 118 40.42 -3.87 -27.66
N SER A 119 39.85 -3.09 -28.58
CA SER A 119 40.26 -1.73 -28.91
C SER A 119 39.05 -0.92 -29.39
N GLY A 120 39.11 0.41 -29.18
CA GLY A 120 38.03 1.32 -29.56
C GLY A 120 36.76 1.14 -28.72
N MET A 121 35.60 1.38 -29.35
CA MET A 121 34.28 1.33 -28.73
C MET A 121 33.28 0.61 -29.64
N ARG A 122 32.16 0.19 -29.06
CA ARG A 122 30.94 -0.19 -29.78
C ARG A 122 29.86 0.85 -29.54
N GLY A 123 28.98 1.12 -30.50
CA GLY A 123 27.95 2.15 -30.30
C GLY A 123 26.89 2.22 -31.39
N PRO A 124 26.08 3.30 -31.41
CA PRO A 124 24.97 3.50 -32.35
C PRO A 124 25.47 3.88 -33.75
N VAL A 125 26.23 2.99 -34.38
CA VAL A 125 26.68 3.13 -35.77
C VAL A 125 26.29 1.88 -36.54
N ASP A 126 25.96 2.03 -37.83
CA ASP A 126 25.61 0.89 -38.70
C ASP A 126 26.85 0.30 -39.37
N GLN A 127 27.92 1.08 -39.51
CA GLN A 127 29.20 0.66 -40.05
C GLN A 127 30.36 1.17 -39.17
N PRO A 128 31.50 0.46 -39.15
CA PRO A 128 32.69 0.93 -38.44
C PRO A 128 33.10 2.35 -38.86
N THR A 129 33.33 3.23 -37.89
CA THR A 129 33.72 4.63 -38.13
C THR A 129 34.72 5.10 -37.08
N ILE A 130 35.45 6.18 -37.35
CA ILE A 130 36.29 6.85 -36.35
C ILE A 130 35.56 8.10 -35.87
N ARG A 131 35.51 8.33 -34.56
CA ARG A 131 34.95 9.55 -33.97
C ARG A 131 35.86 10.03 -32.85
N GLU A 132 35.98 11.33 -32.73
CA GLU A 132 36.80 11.97 -31.71
C GLU A 132 36.04 12.09 -30.39
N PHE A 133 36.65 11.59 -29.32
CA PHE A 133 36.19 11.78 -27.94
C PHE A 133 37.32 12.32 -27.09
N ASN A 134 37.07 13.43 -26.38
CA ASN A 134 38.07 14.08 -25.53
C ASN A 134 39.40 14.42 -26.24
N GLY A 135 39.36 14.79 -27.52
CA GLY A 135 40.56 15.09 -28.31
C GLY A 135 41.22 13.88 -28.97
N GLU A 136 40.76 12.66 -28.70
CA GLU A 136 41.36 11.43 -29.23
C GLU A 136 40.46 10.74 -30.26
N PRO A 137 41.01 10.33 -31.43
CA PRO A 137 40.26 9.56 -32.42
C PRO A 137 40.08 8.11 -31.95
N LEU A 138 38.83 7.68 -31.78
CA LEU A 138 38.49 6.32 -31.36
C LEU A 138 37.67 5.62 -32.45
N ALA A 139 38.08 4.39 -32.79
CA ALA A 139 37.32 3.52 -33.67
C ALA A 139 36.03 3.06 -32.96
N ILE A 140 34.88 3.25 -33.59
CA ILE A 140 33.58 2.79 -33.15
C ILE A 140 33.10 1.71 -34.10
N ASN A 141 32.83 0.53 -33.56
CA ASN A 141 32.15 -0.56 -34.27
C ASN A 141 30.64 -0.56 -33.96
N PRO A 142 29.81 -1.16 -34.83
CA PRO A 142 28.39 -1.35 -34.54
C PRO A 142 28.16 -2.09 -33.22
N GLY A 143 27.25 -1.57 -32.40
CA GLY A 143 26.82 -2.20 -31.14
C GLY A 143 25.86 -3.37 -31.35
N GLU A 144 25.82 -4.28 -30.37
CA GLU A 144 24.88 -5.40 -30.35
C GLU A 144 23.47 -4.95 -29.95
N ASN A 145 22.44 -5.55 -30.54
CA ASN A 145 21.03 -5.19 -30.32
C ASN A 145 20.35 -5.97 -29.18
N ASN A 146 21.01 -6.97 -28.61
CA ASN A 146 20.44 -7.92 -27.65
C ASN A 146 20.99 -7.74 -26.22
N GLY A 147 21.77 -6.69 -25.96
CA GLY A 147 22.35 -6.42 -24.64
C GLY A 147 21.38 -5.77 -23.64
N LEU A 148 21.79 -5.76 -22.37
CA LEU A 148 21.11 -5.07 -21.26
C LEU A 148 21.05 -3.55 -21.46
N PHE A 149 22.02 -2.97 -22.18
CA PHE A 149 22.14 -1.53 -22.39
C PHE A 149 21.50 -1.07 -23.70
N PRO A 150 20.92 0.14 -23.75
CA PRO A 150 20.35 0.67 -24.99
C PRO A 150 21.39 0.81 -26.09
N ARG A 151 21.00 0.54 -27.35
CA ARG A 151 21.86 0.70 -28.54
C ARG A 151 22.45 2.12 -28.68
N SER A 152 21.80 3.12 -28.09
CA SER A 152 22.26 4.52 -28.11
C SER A 152 23.46 4.79 -27.20
N TRP A 153 23.91 3.82 -26.41
CA TRP A 153 25.06 3.96 -25.52
C TRP A 153 26.33 3.44 -26.21
N TYR A 154 27.46 4.07 -25.91
CA TYR A 154 28.77 3.61 -26.33
C TYR A 154 29.34 2.67 -25.28
N VAL A 155 29.84 1.51 -25.70
CA VAL A 155 30.43 0.49 -24.84
C VAL A 155 31.91 0.39 -25.14
N ALA A 156 32.74 0.42 -24.10
CA ALA A 156 34.19 0.37 -24.18
C ALA A 156 34.76 -0.53 -23.06
N SER A 157 36.07 -0.75 -23.05
CA SER A 157 36.73 -1.34 -21.88
C SER A 157 36.86 -0.30 -20.75
N THR A 158 36.88 -0.73 -19.48
CA THR A 158 37.14 0.16 -18.34
C THR A 158 38.49 0.88 -18.43
N LYS A 159 39.47 0.26 -19.10
CA LYS A 159 40.79 0.82 -19.42
C LYS A 159 40.71 1.94 -20.46
N THR A 160 39.89 1.78 -21.50
CA THR A 160 39.66 2.84 -22.50
C THR A 160 39.04 4.08 -21.86
N LEU A 161 38.15 3.89 -20.87
CA LEU A 161 37.51 5.00 -20.16
C LEU A 161 38.33 5.56 -18.99
N SER A 162 39.52 5.04 -18.69
CA SER A 162 40.35 5.59 -17.60
C SER A 162 41.00 6.92 -17.94
N SER A 163 41.07 7.29 -19.22
CA SER A 163 41.56 8.61 -19.67
C SER A 163 40.55 9.74 -19.47
N PHE A 164 39.32 9.43 -19.04
CA PHE A 164 38.28 10.43 -18.78
C PHE A 164 38.32 10.88 -17.31
N ASN A 165 38.36 12.18 -17.05
CA ASN A 165 38.56 12.74 -15.71
C ASN A 165 37.35 12.63 -14.78
N GLN A 166 36.13 12.49 -15.30
CA GLN A 166 34.91 12.34 -14.50
C GLN A 166 34.24 11.01 -14.85
N THR A 167 34.36 10.04 -13.93
CA THR A 167 33.78 8.72 -14.12
C THR A 167 32.99 8.32 -12.88
N ALA A 168 31.69 8.12 -13.06
CA ALA A 168 30.81 7.51 -12.08
C ALA A 168 30.95 5.97 -12.15
N GLY A 169 30.49 5.29 -11.11
CA GLY A 169 30.35 3.84 -11.06
C GLY A 169 28.88 3.42 -11.11
N LEU A 170 28.58 2.39 -11.88
CA LEU A 170 27.32 1.66 -11.81
C LEU A 170 27.61 0.29 -11.22
N ILE A 171 27.10 0.03 -10.01
CA ILE A 171 27.25 -1.26 -9.35
C ILE A 171 26.04 -2.11 -9.72
N LEU A 172 26.28 -3.20 -10.45
CA LEU A 172 25.28 -4.23 -10.74
C LEU A 172 25.42 -5.31 -9.68
N ASN A 173 24.50 -5.35 -8.73
CA ASN A 173 24.50 -6.33 -7.67
C ASN A 173 23.56 -7.49 -8.04
N PRO A 174 24.06 -8.71 -8.30
CA PRO A 174 23.23 -9.85 -8.66
C PRO A 174 22.56 -10.52 -7.45
N GLN A 175 22.83 -10.08 -6.21
CA GLN A 175 22.34 -10.78 -5.02
C GLN A 175 20.82 -10.89 -4.96
N THR A 176 20.39 -12.13 -4.77
CA THR A 176 19.02 -12.60 -4.61
C THR A 176 18.53 -12.38 -3.17
N GLY A 177 17.31 -11.90 -2.99
CA GLY A 177 16.59 -12.05 -1.72
C GLY A 177 16.58 -10.87 -0.73
N SER A 178 17.29 -9.77 -0.99
CA SER A 178 17.11 -8.53 -0.20
C SER A 178 16.30 -7.52 -0.99
N TYR A 179 14.97 -7.70 -1.04
CA TYR A 179 14.02 -6.79 -1.72
C TYR A 179 13.89 -5.42 -1.05
N LEU A 180 14.60 -5.21 0.06
CA LEU A 180 14.74 -3.98 0.82
C LEU A 180 16.11 -3.38 0.49
N THR A 181 16.31 -3.01 -0.77
CA THR A 181 17.56 -2.41 -1.20
C THR A 181 17.62 -0.95 -0.74
N SER A 182 18.85 -0.43 -0.54
CA SER A 182 19.08 0.92 -0.04
C SER A 182 18.39 1.99 -0.90
N ASP A 183 18.10 3.17 -0.33
CA ASP A 183 17.34 4.25 -0.96
C ASP A 183 17.80 4.64 -2.39
N ASN A 184 19.04 4.31 -2.76
CA ASN A 184 19.67 4.68 -4.04
C ASN A 184 19.80 3.55 -5.07
N SER A 185 19.14 2.41 -4.84
CA SER A 185 19.23 1.24 -5.72
C SER A 185 17.94 1.02 -6.50
N VAL A 186 18.08 0.64 -7.77
CA VAL A 186 16.95 0.39 -8.68
C VAL A 186 16.95 -1.07 -9.12
N PRO A 187 15.85 -1.81 -8.94
CA PRO A 187 15.76 -3.18 -9.45
C PRO A 187 15.71 -3.21 -10.98
N LEU A 188 16.49 -4.13 -11.58
CA LEU A 188 16.43 -4.39 -13.02
C LEU A 188 15.09 -5.04 -13.40
N ILE A 189 14.53 -5.86 -12.52
CA ILE A 189 13.20 -6.46 -12.62
C ILE A 189 12.35 -5.94 -11.46
N GLY A 190 11.55 -4.90 -11.70
CA GLY A 190 10.81 -4.19 -10.65
C GLY A 190 9.51 -4.84 -10.17
N THR A 191 9.06 -5.92 -10.80
CA THR A 191 7.71 -6.47 -10.61
C THR A 191 7.46 -6.94 -9.18
N LEU A 192 8.34 -7.76 -8.61
CA LEU A 192 8.18 -8.26 -7.24
C LEU A 192 8.37 -7.14 -6.18
N PRO A 193 9.42 -6.28 -6.26
CA PRO A 193 9.54 -5.12 -5.38
C PRO A 193 8.33 -4.18 -5.41
N PHE A 194 7.71 -4.00 -6.59
CA PHE A 194 6.49 -3.21 -6.75
C PHE A 194 5.31 -3.86 -6.02
N LEU A 195 5.09 -5.17 -6.20
CA LEU A 195 4.00 -5.90 -5.54
C LEU A 195 4.18 -5.90 -4.02
N LEU A 196 5.39 -6.21 -3.53
CA LEU A 196 5.70 -6.19 -2.11
C LEU A 196 5.55 -4.79 -1.50
N GLY A 197 6.02 -3.76 -2.20
CA GLY A 197 5.83 -2.36 -1.79
C GLY A 197 4.35 -1.97 -1.74
N GLY A 198 3.56 -2.41 -2.71
CA GLY A 198 2.11 -2.21 -2.73
C GLY A 198 1.41 -2.89 -1.55
N VAL A 199 1.76 -4.14 -1.26
CA VAL A 199 1.20 -4.87 -0.11
C VAL A 199 1.58 -4.19 1.21
N ALA A 200 2.83 -3.75 1.37
CA ALA A 200 3.28 -3.04 2.57
C ALA A 200 2.48 -1.74 2.81
N GLU A 201 2.22 -0.96 1.77
CA GLU A 201 1.42 0.27 1.90
C GLU A 201 -0.05 -0.04 2.26
N ILE A 202 -0.62 -1.13 1.73
CA ILE A 202 -1.96 -1.58 2.11
C ILE A 202 -1.97 -2.06 3.57
N ILE A 203 -0.96 -2.81 4.04
CA ILE A 203 -0.83 -3.23 5.45
C ILE A 203 -0.73 -2.00 6.36
N ARG A 204 0.06 -1.00 5.98
CA ARG A 204 0.20 0.26 6.73
C ARG A 204 -1.15 0.98 6.83
N THR A 205 -1.86 1.11 5.72
CA THR A 205 -3.19 1.73 5.65
C THR A 205 -4.20 0.95 6.51
N LEU A 206 -4.18 -0.38 6.45
CA LEU A 206 -5.03 -1.24 7.25
C LEU A 206 -4.70 -1.13 8.75
N SER A 207 -3.43 -0.97 9.11
CA SER A 207 -3.00 -0.75 10.50
C SER A 207 -3.54 0.57 11.04
N ILE A 208 -3.46 1.64 10.25
CA ILE A 208 -4.06 2.95 10.59
C ILE A 208 -5.58 2.80 10.75
N ALA A 209 -6.24 2.07 9.84
CA ALA A 209 -7.67 1.80 9.93
C ALA A 209 -8.05 0.98 11.17
N ALA A 210 -7.23 0.01 11.57
CA ALA A 210 -7.44 -0.78 12.79
C ALA A 210 -7.32 0.07 14.05
N VAL A 211 -6.35 0.98 14.12
CA VAL A 211 -6.24 1.96 15.21
C VAL A 211 -7.45 2.89 15.23
N GLY A 212 -7.86 3.42 14.07
CA GLY A 212 -9.07 4.24 13.94
C GLY A 212 -10.34 3.51 14.40
N GLY A 213 -10.49 2.24 14.01
CA GLY A 213 -11.57 1.36 14.46
C GLY A 213 -11.53 1.08 15.96
N GLY A 214 -10.34 0.93 16.54
CA GLY A 214 -10.15 0.83 17.99
C GLY A 214 -10.62 2.07 18.74
N VAL A 215 -10.25 3.26 18.26
CA VAL A 215 -10.71 4.55 18.83
C VAL A 215 -12.23 4.68 18.74
N LEU A 216 -12.82 4.28 17.60
CA LEU A 216 -14.27 4.27 17.42
C LEU A 216 -14.96 3.38 18.45
N ILE A 217 -14.49 2.15 18.61
CA ILE A 217 -15.02 1.19 19.59
C ILE A 217 -14.87 1.74 21.00
N LEU A 218 -13.73 2.36 21.31
CA LEU A 218 -13.49 3.00 22.61
C LEU A 218 -14.57 4.05 22.92
N ILE A 219 -14.85 4.96 21.97
CA ILE A 219 -15.83 6.03 22.15
C ILE A 219 -17.25 5.46 22.33
N VAL A 220 -17.64 4.51 21.47
CA VAL A 220 -18.99 3.92 21.50
C VAL A 220 -19.21 3.14 22.79
N VAL A 221 -18.27 2.26 23.17
CA VAL A 221 -18.35 1.47 24.40
C VAL A 221 -18.34 2.39 25.62
N TYR A 222 -17.51 3.44 25.62
CA TYR A 222 -17.49 4.44 26.70
C TYR A 222 -18.86 5.10 26.86
N SER A 223 -19.46 5.60 25.77
CA SER A 223 -20.75 6.28 25.78
C SER A 223 -21.87 5.39 26.31
N VAL A 224 -21.94 4.16 25.80
CA VAL A 224 -22.97 3.19 26.19
C VAL A 224 -22.79 2.75 27.64
N THR A 225 -21.54 2.52 28.07
CA THR A 225 -21.23 2.15 29.45
C THR A 225 -21.59 3.28 30.42
N GLN A 226 -21.26 4.53 30.09
CA GLN A 226 -21.66 5.71 30.87
C GLN A 226 -23.19 5.81 31.01
N MET A 227 -23.91 5.62 29.91
CA MET A 227 -25.36 5.66 29.92
C MET A 227 -25.97 4.52 30.75
N ALA A 228 -25.46 3.30 30.61
CA ALA A 228 -25.90 2.14 31.37
C ALA A 228 -25.64 2.30 32.88
N ILE A 229 -24.51 2.91 33.26
CA ILE A 229 -24.22 3.22 34.65
C ILE A 229 -25.20 4.26 35.19
N LYS A 230 -25.51 5.30 34.41
CA LYS A 230 -26.47 6.34 34.82
C LYS A 230 -27.87 5.76 35.03
N GLU A 231 -28.34 4.92 34.12
CA GLU A 231 -29.63 4.24 34.20
C GLU A 231 -29.72 3.31 35.43
N ARG A 232 -28.59 2.73 35.87
CA ARG A 232 -28.51 1.84 37.03
C ARG A 232 -27.95 2.50 38.30
N SER A 233 -27.94 3.83 38.36
CA SER A 233 -27.36 4.59 39.46
C SER A 233 -27.96 4.24 40.83
N GLN A 234 -29.28 4.01 40.90
CA GLN A 234 -29.97 3.59 42.13
C GLN A 234 -29.49 2.22 42.61
N THR A 235 -29.39 1.22 41.72
CA THR A 235 -28.89 -0.12 42.06
C THR A 235 -27.43 -0.07 42.52
N ILE A 236 -26.61 0.74 41.84
CA ILE A 236 -25.20 0.92 42.20
C ILE A 236 -25.06 1.56 43.58
N ARG A 237 -25.92 2.53 43.90
CA ARG A 237 -25.96 3.19 45.22
C ARG A 237 -26.32 2.21 46.33
N VAL A 238 -27.35 1.39 46.15
CA VAL A 238 -27.74 0.35 47.13
C VAL A 238 -26.59 -0.65 47.35
N VAL A 239 -25.90 -1.08 46.30
CA VAL A 239 -24.73 -1.98 46.42
C VAL A 239 -23.57 -1.33 47.18
N ARG A 240 -23.34 -0.02 47.01
CA ARG A 240 -22.33 0.74 47.76
C ARG A 240 -22.72 0.93 49.22
N GLU A 241 -23.98 1.27 49.50
CA GLU A 241 -24.48 1.51 50.86
C GLU A 241 -24.54 0.22 51.69
N THR A 242 -24.73 -0.93 51.04
CA THR A 242 -24.66 -2.27 51.66
C THR A 242 -23.22 -2.80 51.88
N GLY A 243 -22.19 -1.97 51.67
CA GLY A 243 -20.78 -2.32 51.91
C GLY A 243 -20.07 -3.02 50.74
N GLY A 244 -20.60 -2.92 49.52
CA GLY A 244 -19.97 -3.47 48.33
C GLY A 244 -18.58 -2.87 48.05
N ALA A 245 -17.55 -3.73 47.95
CA ALA A 245 -16.19 -3.30 47.69
C ALA A 245 -16.06 -2.61 46.30
N PRO A 246 -15.44 -1.41 46.22
CA PRO A 246 -15.36 -0.63 44.97
C PRO A 246 -14.60 -1.35 43.85
N ARG A 247 -13.60 -2.16 44.20
CA ARG A 247 -12.85 -2.98 43.23
C ARG A 247 -13.73 -4.07 42.58
N ARG A 248 -14.64 -4.68 43.35
CA ARG A 248 -15.57 -5.69 42.81
C ARG A 248 -16.61 -5.06 41.89
N LEU A 249 -17.10 -3.87 42.22
CA LEU A 249 -18.01 -3.11 41.35
C LEU A 249 -17.33 -2.73 40.03
N LEU A 250 -16.08 -2.24 40.08
CA LEU A 250 -15.27 -1.95 38.89
C LEU A 250 -15.09 -3.20 38.03
N ALA A 251 -14.72 -4.32 38.63
CA ALA A 251 -14.52 -5.58 37.92
C ALA A 251 -15.79 -6.04 37.17
N VAL A 252 -16.97 -5.90 37.78
CA VAL A 252 -18.25 -6.28 37.13
C VAL A 252 -18.57 -5.35 35.96
N LEU A 253 -18.34 -4.04 36.10
CA LEU A 253 -18.61 -3.08 35.02
C LEU A 253 -17.64 -3.24 33.85
N VAL A 254 -16.35 -3.44 34.13
CA VAL A 254 -15.34 -3.74 33.11
C VAL A 254 -15.61 -5.08 32.45
N ALA A 255 -15.99 -6.11 33.21
CA ALA A 255 -16.37 -7.42 32.66
C ALA A 255 -17.57 -7.30 31.71
N ARG A 256 -18.53 -6.41 32.00
CA ARG A 256 -19.66 -6.16 31.09
C ARG A 256 -19.20 -5.51 29.79
N ALA A 257 -18.42 -4.43 29.85
CA ALA A 257 -17.86 -3.79 28.64
C ALA A 257 -16.99 -4.75 27.83
N GLY A 258 -16.18 -5.57 28.51
CA GLY A 258 -15.41 -6.65 27.91
C GLY A 258 -16.29 -7.71 27.23
N SER A 259 -17.40 -8.12 27.86
CA SER A 259 -18.33 -9.09 27.27
C SER A 259 -19.01 -8.57 26.01
N LEU A 260 -19.41 -7.29 26.00
CA LEU A 260 -20.01 -6.64 24.83
C LEU A 260 -19.01 -6.58 23.67
N THR A 261 -17.78 -6.15 23.97
CA THR A 261 -16.72 -6.05 22.97
C THR A 261 -16.30 -7.41 22.46
N GLY A 262 -16.13 -8.39 23.35
CA GLY A 262 -15.76 -9.77 23.00
C GLY A 262 -16.79 -10.42 22.09
N VAL A 263 -18.09 -10.34 22.42
CA VAL A 263 -19.15 -10.88 21.57
C VAL A 263 -19.20 -10.17 20.22
N GLY A 264 -19.07 -8.84 20.20
CA GLY A 264 -18.99 -8.07 18.96
C GLY A 264 -17.83 -8.52 18.08
N VAL A 265 -16.61 -8.63 18.63
CA VAL A 265 -15.41 -9.06 17.91
C VAL A 265 -15.56 -10.50 17.38
N VAL A 266 -16.06 -11.44 18.18
CA VAL A 266 -16.29 -12.83 17.75
C VAL A 266 -17.29 -12.90 16.61
N CYS A 267 -18.43 -12.20 16.73
CA CYS A 267 -19.40 -12.09 15.65
C CYS A 267 -18.77 -11.46 14.39
N GLY A 268 -17.94 -10.43 14.57
CA GLY A 268 -17.21 -9.79 13.49
C GLY A 268 -16.25 -10.74 12.78
N ILE A 269 -15.48 -11.57 13.51
CA ILE A 269 -14.61 -12.60 12.92
C ILE A 269 -15.43 -13.55 12.04
N ILE A 270 -16.56 -14.05 12.56
CA ILE A 270 -17.43 -14.98 11.82
C ILE A 270 -17.97 -14.31 10.55
N ILE A 271 -18.46 -13.07 10.66
CA ILE A 271 -19.00 -12.31 9.53
C ILE A 271 -17.90 -12.01 8.51
N GLY A 272 -16.74 -11.51 8.95
CA GLY A 272 -15.63 -11.14 8.08
C GLY A 272 -15.12 -12.33 7.27
N VAL A 273 -14.82 -13.45 7.94
CA VAL A 273 -14.37 -14.68 7.27
C VAL A 273 -15.48 -15.27 6.39
N GLY A 274 -16.73 -15.23 6.86
CA GLY A 274 -17.88 -15.74 6.12
C GLY A 274 -18.17 -14.98 4.84
N ILE A 275 -18.18 -13.65 4.89
CA ILE A 275 -18.38 -12.78 3.71
C ILE A 275 -17.26 -13.02 2.70
N THR A 276 -15.99 -13.08 3.12
CA THR A 276 -14.89 -13.30 2.18
C THR A 276 -15.02 -14.64 1.45
N ARG A 277 -15.39 -15.71 2.16
CA ARG A 277 -15.68 -17.01 1.53
C ARG A 277 -16.89 -16.95 0.59
N GLY A 278 -17.93 -16.23 0.97
CA GLY A 278 -19.13 -16.02 0.15
C GLY A 278 -18.81 -15.31 -1.16
N VAL A 279 -18.00 -14.25 -1.12
CA VAL A 279 -17.58 -13.51 -2.34
C VAL A 279 -16.81 -14.42 -3.30
N ILE A 280 -15.90 -15.25 -2.80
CA ILE A 280 -15.14 -16.20 -3.64
C ILE A 280 -16.10 -17.23 -4.29
N ALA A 281 -17.06 -17.75 -3.53
CA ALA A 281 -18.05 -18.70 -4.04
C ALA A 281 -18.93 -18.09 -5.14
N VAL A 282 -19.36 -16.84 -4.96
CA VAL A 282 -20.15 -16.11 -5.96
C VAL A 282 -19.32 -15.80 -7.21
N ALA A 283 -18.05 -15.40 -7.06
CA ALA A 283 -17.17 -15.12 -8.18
C ALA A 283 -16.92 -16.36 -9.04
N GLY A 284 -16.72 -17.53 -8.41
CA GLY A 284 -16.63 -18.81 -9.11
C GLY A 284 -17.91 -19.17 -9.87
N TYR A 285 -19.08 -18.84 -9.32
CA TYR A 285 -20.36 -19.06 -9.99
C TYR A 285 -20.54 -18.17 -11.23
N ILE A 286 -20.02 -16.94 -11.21
CA ILE A 286 -20.07 -16.00 -12.35
C ILE A 286 -18.99 -16.34 -13.41
N GLY A 287 -18.21 -17.40 -13.21
CA GLY A 287 -17.18 -17.83 -14.16
C GLY A 287 -15.93 -16.96 -14.12
N ILE A 288 -15.75 -16.14 -13.07
CA ILE A 288 -14.49 -15.46 -12.83
C ILE A 288 -13.54 -16.50 -12.23
N PRO A 289 -12.43 -16.86 -12.91
CA PRO A 289 -11.47 -17.81 -12.36
C PRO A 289 -10.77 -17.19 -11.15
N VAL A 290 -11.28 -17.46 -9.95
CA VAL A 290 -10.68 -17.03 -8.69
C VAL A 290 -9.92 -18.21 -8.10
N SER A 291 -8.59 -18.22 -8.23
CA SER A 291 -7.70 -19.25 -7.67
C SER A 291 -7.41 -19.06 -6.18
N LEU A 292 -8.10 -18.15 -5.48
CA LEU A 292 -7.86 -17.87 -4.07
C LEU A 292 -8.49 -18.96 -3.17
N GLN A 293 -7.68 -19.94 -2.77
CA GLN A 293 -8.01 -20.81 -1.65
C GLN A 293 -7.64 -20.10 -0.35
N ILE A 294 -8.63 -19.77 0.49
CA ILE A 294 -8.37 -19.27 1.84
C ILE A 294 -7.92 -20.45 2.70
N THR A 295 -6.61 -20.66 2.77
CA THR A 295 -6.01 -21.53 3.76
C THR A 295 -5.81 -20.75 5.06
N LEU A 296 -6.08 -21.40 6.19
CA LEU A 296 -5.81 -20.83 7.51
C LEU A 296 -4.30 -20.90 7.76
N THR A 297 -3.57 -19.92 7.24
CA THR A 297 -2.12 -19.77 7.47
C THR A 297 -1.87 -19.24 8.88
N SER A 298 -0.73 -19.61 9.49
CA SER A 298 -0.31 -19.09 10.80
C SER A 298 -0.29 -17.56 10.83
N THR A 299 0.15 -16.93 9.74
CA THR A 299 0.17 -15.47 9.54
C THR A 299 -1.23 -14.85 9.60
N LEU A 300 -2.24 -15.51 9.01
CA LEU A 300 -3.62 -15.02 9.07
C LEU A 300 -4.14 -15.06 10.51
N LEU A 301 -3.84 -16.13 11.24
CA LEU A 301 -4.25 -16.27 12.63
C LEU A 301 -3.60 -15.22 13.51
N THR A 302 -2.30 -14.95 13.35
CA THR A 302 -1.61 -13.92 14.14
C THR A 302 -2.15 -12.52 13.85
N THR A 303 -2.43 -12.18 12.59
CA THR A 303 -3.04 -10.88 12.24
C THR A 303 -4.46 -10.74 12.81
N ILE A 304 -5.29 -11.78 12.72
CA ILE A 304 -6.64 -11.76 13.31
C ILE A 304 -6.57 -11.56 14.82
N VAL A 305 -5.65 -12.27 15.50
CA VAL A 305 -5.44 -12.13 16.95
C VAL A 305 -4.96 -10.74 17.31
N GLN A 306 -4.05 -10.13 16.53
CA GLN A 306 -3.56 -8.78 16.77
C GLN A 306 -4.68 -7.74 16.62
N ILE A 307 -5.42 -7.76 15.51
CA ILE A 307 -6.55 -6.83 15.28
C ILE A 307 -7.60 -7.00 16.38
N SER A 308 -8.00 -8.24 16.65
CA SER A 308 -9.00 -8.56 17.68
C SER A 308 -8.52 -8.12 19.07
N GLY A 309 -7.23 -8.30 19.36
CA GLY A 309 -6.59 -7.88 20.60
C GLY A 309 -6.65 -6.36 20.78
N VAL A 310 -6.31 -5.57 19.76
CA VAL A 310 -6.39 -4.10 19.80
C VAL A 310 -7.84 -3.65 20.06
N LEU A 311 -8.81 -4.22 19.33
CA LEU A 311 -10.22 -3.87 19.51
C LEU A 311 -10.75 -4.24 20.90
N PHE A 312 -10.36 -5.41 21.42
CA PHE A 312 -10.75 -5.88 22.74
C PHE A 312 -10.14 -5.02 23.86
N ILE A 313 -8.85 -4.68 23.75
CA ILE A 313 -8.16 -3.78 24.69
C ILE A 313 -8.84 -2.40 24.68
N ALA A 314 -9.22 -1.88 23.52
CA ALA A 314 -9.93 -0.61 23.41
C ALA A 314 -11.28 -0.64 24.16
N GLY A 315 -12.05 -1.74 24.03
CA GLY A 315 -13.30 -1.92 24.76
C GLY A 315 -13.13 -2.04 26.28
N ILE A 316 -12.11 -2.77 26.75
CA ILE A 316 -11.77 -2.83 28.18
C ILE A 316 -11.37 -1.46 28.71
N THR A 317 -10.52 -0.76 27.97
CA THR A 317 -10.04 0.59 28.34
C THR A 317 -11.20 1.57 28.45
N ALA A 318 -12.13 1.52 27.50
CA ALA A 318 -13.37 2.30 27.56
C ALA A 318 -14.19 2.00 28.82
N GLY A 319 -14.35 0.72 29.16
CA GLY A 319 -15.05 0.28 30.37
C GLY A 319 -14.39 0.79 31.65
N ILE A 320 -13.06 0.77 31.71
CA ILE A 320 -12.27 1.29 32.84
C ILE A 320 -12.49 2.80 32.96
N ILE A 321 -12.27 3.56 31.89
CA ILE A 321 -12.41 5.03 31.88
C ILE A 321 -13.84 5.44 32.25
N ALA A 322 -14.85 4.76 31.70
CA ALA A 322 -16.25 5.04 32.01
C ALA A 322 -16.60 4.78 33.48
N SER A 323 -16.04 3.73 34.08
CA SER A 323 -16.37 3.28 35.44
C SER A 323 -15.55 3.96 36.54
N TRP A 324 -14.38 4.48 36.19
CA TRP A 324 -13.42 5.09 37.11
C TRP A 324 -14.01 6.19 38.01
N PRO A 325 -14.68 7.23 37.48
CA PRO A 325 -15.20 8.31 38.33
C PRO A 325 -16.28 7.83 39.32
N ILE A 326 -17.11 6.85 38.94
CA ILE A 326 -18.16 6.30 39.82
C ILE A 326 -17.57 5.44 40.95
N THR A 327 -16.42 4.79 40.73
CA THR A 327 -15.77 3.93 41.73
C THR A 327 -14.91 4.70 42.73
N ARG A 328 -14.45 5.91 42.38
CA ARG A 328 -13.71 6.81 43.28
C ARG A 328 -14.60 7.87 43.95
N GLY A 329 -15.76 8.19 43.38
CA GLY A 329 -16.70 9.16 43.96
C GLY A 329 -17.34 8.72 45.27
N ASP A 330 -17.74 9.70 46.07
CA ASP A 330 -18.49 9.53 47.31
C ASP A 330 -19.90 8.95 47.02
N PRO A 331 -20.32 7.85 47.67
CA PRO A 331 -21.63 7.24 47.46
C PRO A 331 -22.81 8.22 47.62
N ALA A 332 -22.69 9.24 48.47
CA ALA A 332 -23.76 10.22 48.69
C ALA A 332 -24.03 11.14 47.47
N LYS A 333 -23.05 11.27 46.56
CA LYS A 333 -23.16 12.10 45.34
C LYS A 333 -23.65 11.31 44.12
N ILE A 334 -23.81 9.99 44.23
CA ILE A 334 -24.27 9.13 43.14
C ILE A 334 -25.79 9.27 43.00
N GLY A 335 -26.24 10.09 42.05
CA GLY A 335 -27.66 10.30 41.73
C GLY A 335 -28.24 11.65 42.15
N ASN A 336 -27.56 12.39 43.04
CA ASN A 336 -27.94 13.77 43.38
C ASN A 336 -27.43 14.74 42.32
N SER A 337 -28.11 14.77 41.17
CA SER A 337 -28.10 15.97 40.32
C SER A 337 -29.21 16.88 40.82
N SER A 338 -29.06 17.46 42.01
CA SER A 338 -29.94 18.55 42.41
C SER A 338 -29.72 19.68 41.42
N THR A 339 -30.78 20.03 40.69
CA THR A 339 -30.93 21.26 39.91
C THR A 339 -30.59 22.42 40.82
N GLN A 340 -29.31 22.83 40.86
CA GLN A 340 -28.90 24.00 41.60
C GLN A 340 -29.17 25.17 40.65
N HIS A 341 -30.36 25.74 40.78
CA HIS A 341 -30.58 27.14 40.45
C HIS A 341 -29.49 27.93 41.16
N THR A 342 -28.45 28.34 40.43
CA THR A 342 -27.51 29.35 40.87
C THR A 342 -28.22 30.69 40.82
N THR A 343 -28.99 30.96 41.86
CA THR A 343 -29.33 32.32 42.27
C THR A 343 -28.04 33.03 42.66
N GLY A 344 -27.71 34.06 41.88
CA GLY A 344 -27.01 35.30 42.29
C GLY A 344 -25.67 35.17 43.00
N LEU A 345 -24.62 35.66 42.33
CA LEU A 345 -23.71 36.72 42.83
C LEU A 345 -22.40 36.75 42.02
N PHE A 346 -22.46 36.81 40.69
CA PHE A 346 -21.39 37.42 39.90
C PHE A 346 -22.02 38.03 38.66
N ASP A 347 -22.29 39.33 38.80
CA ASP A 347 -22.67 40.26 37.76
C ASP A 347 -21.45 40.51 36.86
N SER A 348 -21.53 40.11 35.59
CA SER A 348 -20.69 40.66 34.51
C SER A 348 -21.41 40.47 33.18
N GLU A 349 -22.40 41.33 32.94
CA GLU A 349 -22.59 42.09 31.71
C GLU A 349 -21.88 41.58 30.44
N TYR A 350 -22.37 40.47 29.88
CA TYR A 350 -22.19 40.08 28.48
C TYR A 350 -23.41 39.25 28.07
N ASP A 351 -24.54 39.92 27.92
CA ASP A 351 -25.79 39.34 27.49
C ASP A 351 -26.09 39.80 26.05
N GLY A 352 -26.38 38.84 25.15
CA GLY A 352 -26.80 39.20 23.80
C GLY A 352 -26.74 38.12 22.70
N PHE A 353 -26.09 36.97 22.90
CA PHE A 353 -26.00 35.94 21.83
C PHE A 353 -26.13 34.47 22.26
N THR A 354 -26.39 34.18 23.54
CA THR A 354 -26.39 32.80 24.06
C THR A 354 -27.76 32.26 24.46
N ASP A 355 -28.84 32.97 24.13
CA ASP A 355 -30.22 32.44 24.31
C ASP A 355 -30.71 31.62 23.10
N LEU A 356 -29.77 30.93 22.44
CA LEU A 356 -30.09 29.74 21.66
C LEU A 356 -30.24 28.59 22.64
N THR A 357 -31.47 28.42 23.08
CA THR A 357 -31.97 27.35 23.93
C THR A 357 -31.33 26.03 23.54
N PHE A 358 -30.36 25.59 24.35
CA PHE A 358 -29.55 24.40 24.13
C PHE A 358 -30.46 23.19 23.88
N ILE A 359 -30.49 22.71 22.62
CA ILE A 359 -30.66 21.27 22.38
C ILE A 359 -29.63 20.61 23.29
N ARG A 360 -30.13 19.99 24.36
CA ARG A 360 -29.33 19.40 25.43
C ARG A 360 -28.12 18.69 24.81
N TRP A 361 -26.91 19.23 25.02
CA TRP A 361 -25.64 18.65 24.56
C TRP A 361 -25.51 17.15 24.94
N ARG A 362 -26.23 16.77 26.01
CA ARG A 362 -26.45 15.42 26.53
C ARG A 362 -27.17 14.44 25.58
N ALA A 363 -27.96 14.92 24.63
CA ALA A 363 -28.61 14.13 23.59
C ALA A 363 -27.84 14.17 22.27
N ALA A 364 -27.10 15.26 22.01
CA ALA A 364 -26.32 15.43 20.79
C ALA A 364 -25.15 14.43 20.72
N ILE A 365 -24.36 14.27 21.80
CA ILE A 365 -23.12 13.45 21.78
C ILE A 365 -23.36 11.98 21.35
N PRO A 366 -24.37 11.25 21.86
CA PRO A 366 -24.62 9.88 21.42
C PRO A 366 -25.14 9.78 19.98
N THR A 367 -25.93 10.76 19.52
CA THR A 367 -26.47 10.78 18.15
C THR A 367 -25.42 11.21 17.13
N THR A 368 -24.56 12.19 17.44
CA THR A 368 -23.44 12.53 16.55
C THR A 368 -22.39 11.44 16.54
N ALA A 369 -22.14 10.72 17.64
CA ALA A 369 -21.24 9.57 17.63
C ALA A 369 -21.77 8.45 16.71
N THR A 370 -23.05 8.09 16.83
CA THR A 370 -23.67 7.07 15.97
C THR A 370 -23.80 7.52 14.50
N LEU A 371 -24.09 8.79 14.26
CA LEU A 371 -24.11 9.38 12.92
C LEU A 371 -22.71 9.43 12.28
N SER A 372 -21.69 9.83 13.03
CA SER A 372 -20.29 9.84 12.55
C SER A 372 -19.80 8.43 12.24
N VAL A 373 -20.15 7.44 13.07
CA VAL A 373 -19.88 6.01 12.79
C VAL A 373 -20.56 5.60 11.48
N PHE A 374 -21.84 5.92 11.32
CA PHE A 374 -22.61 5.58 10.13
C PHE A 374 -22.02 6.24 8.87
N ILE A 375 -21.70 7.53 8.94
CA ILE A 375 -21.07 8.30 7.87
C ILE A 375 -19.71 7.68 7.51
N LEU A 376 -18.89 7.32 8.51
CA LEU A 376 -17.57 6.73 8.27
C LEU A 376 -17.69 5.36 7.60
N VAL A 377 -18.63 4.51 8.04
CA VAL A 377 -18.93 3.22 7.40
C VAL A 377 -19.42 3.42 5.97
N VAL A 378 -20.32 4.37 5.73
CA VAL A 378 -20.80 4.69 4.37
C VAL A 378 -19.66 5.20 3.49
N PHE A 379 -18.82 6.12 3.97
CA PHE A 379 -17.64 6.59 3.23
C PHE A 379 -16.66 5.46 2.94
N LEU A 380 -16.50 4.52 3.86
CA LEU A 380 -15.61 3.39 3.72
C LEU A 380 -16.14 2.36 2.71
N ILE A 381 -17.45 2.09 2.69
CA ILE A 381 -18.13 1.29 1.65
C ILE A 381 -18.07 2.01 0.30
N MET A 382 -18.31 3.32 0.27
CA MET A 382 -18.28 4.11 -0.97
C MET A 382 -16.87 4.19 -1.54
N SER A 383 -15.86 4.34 -0.69
CA SER A 383 -14.44 4.30 -1.04
C SER A 383 -14.05 2.94 -1.64
N THR A 384 -14.48 1.84 -1.03
CA THR A 384 -14.25 0.49 -1.59
C THR A 384 -14.98 0.28 -2.92
N ALA A 385 -16.24 0.73 -3.04
CA ALA A 385 -16.96 0.68 -4.31
C ALA A 385 -16.28 1.51 -5.41
N THR A 386 -15.76 2.71 -5.09
CA THR A 386 -15.02 3.55 -6.04
C THR A 386 -13.64 2.99 -6.40
N ALA A 387 -12.99 2.26 -5.49
CA ALA A 387 -11.72 1.60 -5.78
C ALA A 387 -11.88 0.44 -6.75
N VAL A 388 -13.03 -0.24 -6.74
CA VAL A 388 -13.32 -1.39 -7.60
C VAL A 388 -14.07 -0.99 -8.88
N ALA A 389 -14.74 0.17 -8.90
CA ALA A 389 -15.47 0.67 -10.07
C ALA A 389 -14.66 0.66 -11.39
N PRO A 390 -13.36 1.05 -11.42
CA PRO A 390 -12.54 1.01 -12.64
C PRO A 390 -12.30 -0.40 -13.19
N LEU A 391 -12.47 -1.45 -12.37
CA LEU A 391 -12.33 -2.86 -12.80
C LEU A 391 -13.61 -3.38 -13.47
N VAL A 392 -14.77 -2.77 -13.19
CA VAL A 392 -16.08 -3.23 -13.68
C VAL A 392 -16.55 -2.41 -14.89
N THR A 393 -16.10 -1.16 -15.02
CA THR A 393 -16.42 -0.30 -16.17
C THR A 393 -15.35 -0.39 -17.26
N THR A 394 -15.20 -1.55 -17.90
CA THR A 394 -14.30 -1.71 -19.05
C THR A 394 -15.07 -1.66 -20.37
N THR A 395 -15.50 -0.47 -20.77
CA THR A 395 -16.01 -0.25 -22.14
C THR A 395 -14.92 -0.38 -23.21
N SER A 396 -13.64 -0.40 -22.79
CA SER A 396 -12.48 -0.76 -23.62
C SER A 396 -11.81 -2.02 -23.06
N GLY A 397 -11.77 -3.09 -23.85
CA GLY A 397 -11.15 -4.35 -23.47
C GLY A 397 -9.63 -4.29 -23.55
N THR A 398 -8.95 -4.44 -22.42
CA THR A 398 -7.51 -4.72 -22.41
C THR A 398 -7.32 -6.18 -22.83
N ILE A 399 -6.68 -6.39 -23.98
CA ILE A 399 -6.28 -7.74 -24.40
C ILE A 399 -5.05 -8.11 -23.58
N VAL A 400 -5.08 -9.29 -22.98
CA VAL A 400 -3.98 -9.90 -22.23
C VAL A 400 -3.64 -11.20 -22.97
N GLU A 401 -2.35 -11.54 -23.05
CA GLU A 401 -1.91 -12.83 -23.60
C GLU A 401 -2.60 -13.99 -22.87
N SER A 402 -3.17 -14.93 -23.63
CA SER A 402 -4.10 -15.97 -23.12
C SER A 402 -3.47 -16.87 -22.05
N ASP A 403 -2.15 -17.02 -22.07
CA ASP A 403 -1.41 -17.87 -21.14
C ASP A 403 -0.47 -17.07 -20.22
N ALA A 404 -0.59 -15.73 -20.21
CA ALA A 404 0.20 -14.92 -19.29
C ALA A 404 -0.28 -15.18 -17.85
N PRO A 405 0.62 -15.61 -16.93
CA PRO A 405 0.23 -15.88 -15.54
C PRO A 405 -0.33 -14.65 -14.81
N HIS A 406 -0.03 -13.45 -15.31
CA HIS A 406 -0.49 -12.19 -14.75
C HIS A 406 -0.54 -11.09 -15.84
N PRO A 407 -1.44 -10.08 -15.77
CA PRO A 407 -1.46 -8.97 -16.72
C PRO A 407 -0.16 -8.17 -16.83
N LEU A 408 0.63 -8.11 -15.74
CA LEU A 408 1.97 -7.50 -15.75
C LEU A 408 3.01 -8.33 -16.52
N ASN A 409 2.75 -9.62 -16.73
CA ASN A 409 3.58 -10.52 -17.52
C ASN A 409 3.06 -10.70 -18.95
N SER A 410 1.96 -10.04 -19.31
CA SER A 410 1.37 -10.12 -20.63
C SER A 410 2.27 -9.51 -21.68
N ARG A 411 2.64 -10.30 -22.69
CA ARG A 411 3.51 -9.86 -23.77
C ARG A 411 2.77 -9.95 -25.09
N ILE A 412 1.94 -8.95 -25.31
CA ILE A 412 1.38 -8.74 -26.64
C ILE A 412 2.45 -8.05 -27.47
N GLU A 413 3.01 -8.78 -28.44
CA GLU A 413 3.94 -8.21 -29.40
C GLU A 413 3.32 -6.99 -30.10
N THR A 414 4.16 -6.00 -30.40
CA THR A 414 3.74 -4.81 -31.17
C THR A 414 3.09 -5.17 -32.50
N LYS A 415 3.49 -6.30 -33.11
CA LYS A 415 2.93 -6.87 -34.34
C LYS A 415 1.47 -7.31 -34.20
N TYR A 416 1.03 -7.71 -33.01
CA TYR A 416 -0.36 -8.09 -32.80
C TYR A 416 -1.28 -6.87 -32.87
N ALA A 417 -0.89 -5.76 -32.23
CA ALA A 417 -1.60 -4.48 -32.37
C ALA A 417 -1.56 -3.96 -33.82
N GLU A 418 -0.52 -4.30 -34.60
CA GLU A 418 -0.48 -4.03 -36.04
C GLU A 418 -1.48 -4.86 -36.83
N THR A 419 -1.62 -6.14 -36.50
CA THR A 419 -2.59 -7.04 -37.14
C THR A 419 -4.04 -6.62 -36.85
N LEU A 420 -4.34 -6.19 -35.63
CA LEU A 420 -5.65 -5.62 -35.32
C LEU A 420 -5.93 -4.34 -36.13
N ARG A 421 -4.92 -3.47 -36.28
CA ARG A 421 -5.04 -2.27 -37.11
C ARG A 421 -5.26 -2.59 -38.59
N THR A 422 -4.63 -3.64 -39.13
CA THR A 422 -4.87 -4.05 -40.53
C THR A 422 -6.27 -4.62 -40.75
N GLN A 423 -6.90 -5.14 -39.69
CA GLN A 423 -8.30 -5.57 -39.69
C GLN A 423 -9.31 -4.44 -39.42
N GLY A 424 -8.84 -3.18 -39.36
CA GLY A 424 -9.69 -2.01 -39.10
C GLY A 424 -10.04 -1.79 -37.62
N ILE A 425 -9.47 -2.57 -36.70
CA ILE A 425 -9.68 -2.43 -35.26
C ILE A 425 -8.65 -1.45 -34.71
N GLN A 426 -9.11 -0.42 -34.00
CA GLN A 426 -8.22 0.51 -33.34
C GLN A 426 -7.49 -0.20 -32.19
N ALA A 427 -6.17 -0.32 -32.30
CA ALA A 427 -5.33 -0.99 -31.30
C ALA A 427 -4.04 -0.20 -31.06
N SER A 428 -3.61 -0.17 -29.80
CA SER A 428 -2.35 0.44 -29.37
C SER A 428 -1.47 -0.61 -28.71
N PRO A 429 -0.19 -0.75 -29.11
CA PRO A 429 0.74 -1.54 -28.35
C PRO A 429 1.11 -0.77 -27.07
N GLU A 430 0.91 -1.42 -25.93
CA GLU A 430 1.18 -0.89 -24.60
C GLU A 430 2.04 -1.87 -23.81
N ILE A 431 2.93 -1.33 -22.97
CA ILE A 431 3.72 -2.09 -22.01
C ILE A 431 3.54 -1.42 -20.65
N LEU A 432 3.24 -2.22 -19.63
CA LEU A 432 3.22 -1.77 -18.24
C LEU A 432 4.49 -2.25 -17.56
N TYR A 433 5.25 -1.31 -17.01
CA TYR A 433 6.42 -1.57 -16.19
C TYR A 433 6.09 -1.27 -14.74
N ALA A 434 6.01 -2.32 -13.93
CA ALA A 434 5.98 -2.21 -12.48
C ALA A 434 7.41 -1.95 -11.98
N GLN A 435 7.63 -0.82 -11.32
CA GLN A 435 8.93 -0.42 -10.81
C GLN A 435 8.84 0.16 -9.41
N ARG A 436 9.98 0.24 -8.73
CA ARG A 436 10.12 0.84 -7.41
C ARG A 436 11.34 1.76 -7.38
N TYR A 437 11.20 2.92 -6.75
CA TYR A 437 12.30 3.82 -6.46
C TYR A 437 12.24 4.17 -4.97
N GLY A 438 13.26 3.79 -4.21
CA GLY A 438 13.23 3.87 -2.74
C GLY A 438 12.02 3.11 -2.18
N GLU A 439 11.21 3.75 -1.34
CA GLU A 439 9.97 3.16 -0.78
C GLU A 439 8.73 3.29 -1.68
N HIS A 440 8.84 3.96 -2.82
CA HIS A 440 7.67 4.30 -3.63
C HIS A 440 7.51 3.35 -4.84
N PRO A 441 6.51 2.45 -4.84
CA PRO A 441 6.13 1.69 -6.02
C PRO A 441 5.45 2.61 -7.03
N TYR A 442 5.77 2.45 -8.32
CA TYR A 442 5.12 3.17 -9.41
C TYR A 442 4.93 2.29 -10.64
N LEU A 443 3.86 2.56 -11.39
CA LEU A 443 3.61 1.97 -12.71
C LEU A 443 4.03 2.97 -13.78
N ALA A 444 4.96 2.56 -14.64
CA ALA A 444 5.26 3.27 -15.87
C ALA A 444 4.55 2.58 -17.02
N ARG A 445 3.82 3.35 -17.83
CA ARG A 445 3.20 2.86 -19.06
C ARG A 445 4.00 3.35 -20.27
N GLY A 446 4.52 2.41 -21.05
CA GLY A 446 5.05 2.67 -22.38
C GLY A 446 3.96 2.45 -23.40
N ALA A 447 3.73 3.40 -24.30
CA ALA A 447 2.77 3.25 -25.39
C ALA A 447 3.24 3.99 -26.63
N ASN A 448 2.84 3.53 -27.80
CA ASN A 448 2.93 4.37 -29.00
C ASN A 448 1.84 5.45 -28.89
N PHE A 449 2.21 6.67 -28.52
CA PHE A 449 1.26 7.74 -28.23
C PHE A 449 0.24 7.99 -29.37
N THR A 450 0.69 7.94 -30.63
CA THR A 450 -0.19 8.15 -31.79
C THR A 450 -1.24 7.05 -31.94
N ALA A 451 -0.89 5.80 -31.60
CA ALA A 451 -1.84 4.70 -31.58
C ALA A 451 -2.74 4.76 -30.34
N TYR A 452 -2.16 5.07 -29.17
CA TYR A 452 -2.84 5.17 -27.89
C TYR A 452 -3.95 6.23 -27.88
N GLN A 453 -3.66 7.41 -28.45
CA GLN A 453 -4.64 8.49 -28.57
C GLN A 453 -5.87 8.08 -29.38
N LYS A 454 -5.71 7.22 -30.40
CA LYS A 454 -6.84 6.75 -31.21
C LYS A 454 -7.78 5.85 -30.40
N VAL A 455 -7.26 5.14 -29.39
CA VAL A 455 -8.03 4.18 -28.58
C VAL A 455 -8.60 4.81 -27.30
N THR A 456 -7.99 5.89 -26.79
CA THR A 456 -8.25 6.36 -25.41
C THR A 456 -8.78 7.80 -25.29
N ASP A 457 -9.10 8.48 -26.38
CA ASP A 457 -9.51 9.90 -26.42
C ASP A 457 -8.56 10.87 -25.68
N VAL A 458 -7.36 10.39 -25.34
CA VAL A 458 -6.37 11.11 -24.57
C VAL A 458 -5.75 12.23 -25.38
N ARG A 459 -5.63 13.42 -24.77
CA ARG A 459 -4.88 14.55 -25.34
C ARG A 459 -3.79 15.03 -24.39
N VAL A 460 -2.68 15.47 -24.97
CA VAL A 460 -1.61 16.14 -24.23
C VAL A 460 -2.09 17.54 -23.84
N VAL A 461 -2.31 17.77 -22.55
CA VAL A 461 -2.70 19.11 -22.05
C VAL A 461 -1.48 19.91 -21.66
N LYS A 462 -0.48 19.27 -21.05
CA LYS A 462 0.79 19.89 -20.63
C LYS A 462 1.91 18.86 -20.64
N GLY A 463 3.08 19.23 -21.15
CA GLY A 463 4.26 18.36 -21.14
C GLY A 463 5.50 19.09 -21.65
N TYR A 464 6.67 18.62 -21.22
CA TYR A 464 7.96 19.07 -21.73
C TYR A 464 8.65 17.90 -22.42
N PRO A 465 9.42 18.14 -23.50
CA PRO A 465 10.29 17.12 -24.03
C PRO A 465 11.32 16.72 -22.94
N PRO A 466 11.67 15.43 -22.80
CA PRO A 466 12.63 14.99 -21.79
C PRO A 466 13.98 15.67 -22.04
N THR A 467 14.43 16.46 -21.07
CA THR A 467 15.76 17.06 -21.02
C THR A 467 16.77 16.03 -20.50
N GLY A 468 18.04 16.15 -20.88
CA GLY A 468 19.03 15.05 -20.99
C GLY A 468 19.27 14.12 -19.79
N ARG A 469 18.75 14.42 -18.59
CA ARG A 469 18.76 13.49 -17.44
C ARG A 469 17.71 12.37 -17.52
N GLU A 470 16.64 12.55 -18.29
CA GLU A 470 15.49 11.61 -18.33
C GLU A 470 15.37 10.80 -19.64
N ARG A 471 16.34 10.92 -20.58
CA ARG A 471 16.23 10.27 -21.90
C ARG A 471 16.53 8.76 -21.86
N GLY A 472 15.54 7.95 -21.49
CA GLY A 472 15.06 6.89 -22.37
C GLY A 472 14.06 7.52 -23.37
N ASN A 473 13.63 6.83 -24.43
CA ASN A 473 12.70 7.38 -25.43
C ASN A 473 11.26 7.59 -24.89
N TYR A 474 11.09 8.23 -23.73
CA TYR A 474 9.83 8.40 -23.02
C TYR A 474 9.58 9.88 -22.76
N ARG A 475 8.43 10.40 -23.22
CA ARG A 475 7.94 11.72 -22.83
C ARG A 475 7.13 11.59 -21.55
N ARG A 476 7.44 12.39 -20.53
CA ARG A 476 6.59 12.55 -19.34
C ARG A 476 5.48 13.54 -19.70
N ILE A 477 4.23 13.07 -19.77
CA ILE A 477 3.09 13.86 -20.23
C ILE A 477 2.01 13.82 -19.17
N ALA A 478 1.48 15.00 -18.78
CA ALA A 478 0.23 15.06 -18.03
C ALA A 478 -0.94 14.88 -19.01
N VAL A 479 -1.65 13.78 -18.83
CA VAL A 479 -2.79 13.37 -19.66
C VAL A 479 -4.08 13.69 -18.91
N LYS A 480 -5.07 14.25 -19.61
CA LYS A 480 -6.44 14.41 -19.11
C LYS A 480 -7.35 13.47 -19.87
N HIS A 481 -8.10 12.65 -19.14
CA HIS A 481 -9.26 11.92 -19.69
C HIS A 481 -10.47 12.87 -19.66
N THR A 482 -11.19 12.94 -20.78
CA THR A 482 -12.47 13.66 -20.88
C THR A 482 -13.61 12.85 -20.29
#